data_AF-A0A954RUV0-F1
#
_entry.id   AF-A0A954RUV0-F1
#
_cell.length_a   1.000
_cell.length_b   1.000
_cell.length_c   1.000
_cell.angle_alpha   90.00
_cell.angle_beta   90.00
_cell.angle_gamma   90.00
#
_symmetry.space_group_name_H-M   'P 1'
#
loop_
_entity.id
_entity.type
_entity.pdbx_description
1 polymer ?
#
loop_
_entity_poly.entity_id
_entity_poly.type
_entity_poly.pdbx_seq_one_letter_code
_entity_poly.pdbx_strand_id
1 'polypeptide(L)'
;LCFAACQGGPYASPQLERIVAMVRNRGYAGVGQSSWGPTLFAFVDSPDAAREFCEWFERDSAGAEFGRVGLQIAAISNHGARVVTENRLA
;
A
#
# COMPACT_ATOMS: atom_id res chain seq x y z
N LEU A 1 17.03 -13.98 -1.10
CA LEU A 1 16.51 -12.59 -1.10
C LEU A 1 17.64 -11.65 -0.71
N CYS A 2 18.14 -10.81 -1.63
CA CYS A 2 19.41 -10.07 -1.45
C CYS A 2 19.45 -9.10 -0.25
N PHE A 3 18.30 -8.58 0.21
CA PHE A 3 18.22 -7.63 1.33
C PHE A 3 17.47 -8.16 2.57
N ALA A 4 17.10 -9.45 2.59
CA ALA A 4 16.27 -9.99 3.67
C ALA A 4 16.92 -9.87 5.05
N ALA A 5 18.25 -9.99 5.14
CA ALA A 5 18.97 -9.81 6.40
C ALA A 5 18.83 -8.38 6.99
N CYS A 6 18.71 -7.36 6.13
CA CYS A 6 18.52 -5.96 6.54
C CYS A 6 17.05 -5.62 6.78
N GLN A 7 16.13 -6.30 6.09
CA GLN A 7 14.68 -6.05 6.20
C GLN A 7 13.99 -6.92 7.25
N GLY A 8 14.64 -7.96 7.77
CA GLY A 8 13.98 -8.95 8.63
C GLY A 8 13.15 -10.00 7.88
N GLY A 9 13.33 -10.12 6.55
CA GLY A 9 12.62 -11.07 5.71
C GLY A 9 12.36 -10.57 4.28
N PRO A 10 11.46 -11.23 3.52
CA PRO A 10 10.97 -10.71 2.24
C PRO A 10 10.28 -9.34 2.36
N TYR A 11 9.73 -9.04 3.54
CA TYR A 11 9.13 -7.76 3.93
C TYR A 11 9.64 -7.35 5.32
N ALA A 12 9.34 -6.12 5.74
CA ALA A 12 9.85 -5.53 6.98
C ALA A 12 9.35 -6.21 8.27
N SER A 13 8.24 -6.95 8.20
CA SER A 13 7.71 -7.72 9.33
C SER A 13 6.78 -8.87 8.88
N PRO A 14 6.55 -9.88 9.74
CA PRO A 14 5.58 -10.94 9.49
C PRO A 14 4.14 -10.43 9.29
N GLN A 15 3.79 -9.28 9.89
CA GLN A 15 2.50 -8.62 9.70
C GLN A 15 2.35 -8.18 8.24
N LEU A 16 3.36 -7.52 7.68
CA LEU A 16 3.33 -7.10 6.28
C LEU A 16 3.31 -8.28 5.32
N GLU A 17 4.05 -9.34 5.62
CA GLU A 17 4.02 -10.58 4.83
C GLU A 17 2.61 -11.19 4.75
N ARG A 18 1.88 -11.23 5.88
CA ARG A 18 0.50 -11.71 5.92
C ARG A 18 -0.45 -10.84 5.10
N ILE A 19 -0.29 -9.51 5.15
CA ILE A 19 -1.09 -8.59 4.33
C ILE A 19 -0.81 -8.83 2.84
N VAL A 20 0.46 -8.95 2.45
CA VAL A 20 0.83 -9.23 1.05
C VAL A 20 0.28 -10.59 0.60
N ALA A 21 0.35 -11.62 1.44
CA ALA A 21 -0.21 -12.93 1.14
C ALA A 21 -1.74 -12.85 0.95
N MET A 22 -2.46 -12.15 1.83
CA MET A 22 -3.90 -11.93 1.70
C MET A 22 -4.28 -11.25 0.38
N VAL A 23 -3.55 -10.19 0.02
CA VAL A 23 -3.75 -9.44 -1.24
C VAL A 23 -3.47 -10.31 -2.47
N ARG A 24 -2.39 -11.10 -2.46
CA ARG A 24 -2.08 -12.04 -3.55
C ARG A 24 -3.11 -13.15 -3.67
N ASN A 25 -3.58 -13.70 -2.56
CA ASN A 25 -4.60 -14.75 -2.54
C ASN A 25 -5.93 -14.26 -3.13
N ARG A 26 -6.21 -12.95 -3.10
CA ARG A 26 -7.38 -12.35 -3.73
C ARG A 26 -7.24 -12.19 -5.25
N GLY A 27 -6.04 -12.32 -5.80
CA GLY A 27 -5.74 -12.23 -7.23
C GLY A 27 -4.90 -11.00 -7.62
N TYR A 28 -4.54 -10.12 -6.68
CA TYR A 28 -3.72 -8.94 -6.97
C TYR A 28 -2.23 -9.32 -7.02
N ALA A 29 -1.68 -9.47 -8.22
CA ALA A 29 -0.28 -9.84 -8.41
C ALA A 29 0.71 -8.69 -8.12
N GLY A 30 0.31 -7.46 -8.44
CA GLY A 30 1.15 -6.25 -8.34
C GLY A 30 1.25 -5.65 -6.95
N VAL A 31 1.51 -6.46 -5.91
CA VAL A 31 1.62 -6.02 -4.51
C VAL A 31 3.05 -6.14 -3.99
N GLY A 32 3.49 -5.14 -3.22
CA GLY A 32 4.82 -5.08 -2.64
C GLY A 32 4.94 -4.06 -1.51
N GLN A 33 6.17 -3.88 -1.03
CA GLN A 33 6.52 -2.92 0.01
C GLN A 33 7.20 -1.70 -0.61
N SER A 34 6.83 -0.51 -0.12
CA SER A 34 7.54 0.71 -0.41
C SER A 34 8.70 0.89 0.56
N SER A 35 9.92 1.05 0.04
CA SER A 35 11.13 1.27 0.83
C SER A 35 11.32 0.19 1.92
N TRP A 36 11.71 0.61 3.13
CA TRP A 36 11.88 -0.24 4.31
C TRP A 36 10.57 -0.49 5.09
N GLY A 37 9.41 -0.15 4.51
CA GLY A 37 8.11 -0.25 5.19
C GLY A 37 7.81 0.94 6.11
N PRO A 38 6.65 0.92 6.81
CA PRO A 38 5.64 -0.15 6.83
C PRO A 38 4.66 -0.08 5.64
N THR A 39 4.78 0.90 4.76
CA THR A 39 3.84 1.10 3.65
C THR A 39 3.94 -0.02 2.62
N LEU A 40 2.80 -0.62 2.29
CA LEU A 40 2.62 -1.51 1.16
C LEU A 40 1.94 -0.77 0.00
N PHE A 41 2.12 -1.25 -1.22
CA PHE A 41 1.39 -0.78 -2.40
C PHE A 41 0.80 -1.97 -3.15
N ALA A 42 -0.30 -1.74 -3.86
CA ALA A 42 -0.88 -2.67 -4.82
C ALA A 42 -1.26 -1.91 -6.09
N PHE A 43 -0.93 -2.46 -7.26
CA PHE A 43 -1.40 -1.95 -8.55
C PHE A 43 -2.79 -2.50 -8.87
N VAL A 44 -3.64 -1.63 -9.42
CA VAL A 44 -4.99 -1.92 -9.89
C VAL A 44 -5.22 -1.18 -11.22
N ASP A 45 -6.13 -1.70 -12.04
CA ASP A 45 -6.27 -1.25 -13.43
C ASP A 45 -7.02 0.08 -13.59
N SER A 46 -7.78 0.50 -12.57
CA SER A 46 -8.60 1.71 -12.65
C SER A 46 -8.91 2.33 -11.28
N PRO A 47 -9.37 3.59 -11.22
CA PRO A 47 -9.86 4.20 -10.00
C PRO A 47 -11.07 3.48 -9.37
N ASP A 48 -11.93 2.84 -10.18
CA ASP A 48 -13.03 2.00 -9.68
C ASP A 48 -12.48 0.74 -9.00
N ALA A 49 -11.55 0.04 -9.65
CA ALA A 49 -10.88 -1.11 -9.06
C ALA A 49 -10.13 -0.75 -7.77
N ALA A 50 -9.60 0.47 -7.66
CA ALA A 50 -8.98 0.97 -6.44
C ALA A 50 -9.99 1.13 -5.29
N ARG A 51 -11.20 1.62 -5.58
CA ARG A 51 -12.29 1.70 -4.59
C ARG A 51 -12.75 0.32 -4.16
N GLU A 52 -13.01 -0.57 -5.11
CA GLU A 52 -13.39 -1.96 -4.85
C GLU A 52 -12.34 -2.69 -4.02
N PHE A 53 -11.04 -2.44 -4.29
CA PHE A 53 -9.94 -2.94 -3.48
C PHE A 53 -10.03 -2.43 -2.05
N CYS A 54 -10.24 -1.13 -1.85
CA CYS A 54 -10.33 -0.54 -0.50
C CYS A 54 -11.51 -1.12 0.29
N GLU A 55 -12.69 -1.18 -0.32
CA GLU A 55 -13.89 -1.75 0.31
C GLU A 55 -13.70 -3.23 0.66
N TRP A 56 -13.09 -4.01 -0.25
CA TRP A 56 -12.75 -5.40 0.03
C TRP A 56 -11.74 -5.51 1.17
N PHE A 57 -10.66 -4.74 1.13
CA PHE A 57 -9.61 -4.80 2.14
C PHE A 57 -10.18 -4.45 3.52
N GLU A 58 -10.97 -3.39 3.64
CA GLU A 58 -11.57 -2.97 4.91
C GLU A 58 -12.50 -4.05 5.48
N ARG A 59 -13.35 -4.64 4.63
CA ARG A 59 -14.28 -5.71 5.05
C ARG A 59 -13.55 -7.00 5.43
N ASP A 60 -12.59 -7.43 4.63
CA ASP A 60 -11.95 -8.74 4.76
C ASP A 60 -10.73 -8.75 5.70
N SER A 61 -10.15 -7.57 6.00
CA SER A 61 -9.15 -7.42 7.06
C SER A 61 -9.77 -7.19 8.44
N ALA A 62 -11.09 -7.02 8.52
CA ALA A 62 -11.80 -6.91 9.79
C ALA A 62 -11.61 -8.18 10.62
N GLY A 63 -10.98 -8.05 11.79
CA GLY A 63 -10.65 -9.17 12.67
C GLY A 63 -9.30 -9.83 12.40
N ALA A 64 -8.57 -9.41 11.36
CA ALA A 64 -7.19 -9.82 11.19
C ALA A 64 -6.26 -9.06 12.17
N GLU A 65 -5.28 -9.76 12.74
CA GLU A 65 -4.29 -9.18 13.66
C GLU A 65 -3.19 -8.40 12.89
N PHE A 66 -3.60 -7.36 12.16
CA PHE A 66 -2.71 -6.44 11.43
C PHE A 66 -2.57 -5.07 12.12
N GLY A 67 -3.45 -4.77 13.08
CA GLY A 67 -3.61 -3.41 13.60
C GLY A 67 -4.37 -2.51 12.62
N ARG A 68 -4.41 -1.20 12.89
CA ARG A 68 -5.08 -0.24 12.02
C ARG A 68 -4.27 -0.02 10.74
N VAL A 69 -4.87 -0.28 9.59
CA VAL A 69 -4.28 0.01 8.27
C VAL A 69 -4.96 1.24 7.68
N GLY A 70 -4.19 2.24 7.27
CA GLY A 70 -4.69 3.37 6.49
C GLY A 70 -4.56 3.09 4.99
N LEU A 71 -5.62 3.35 4.23
CA LEU A 71 -5.63 3.17 2.78
C LEU A 71 -5.63 4.52 2.07
N GLN A 72 -4.85 4.62 0.99
CA GLN A 72 -4.79 5.80 0.13
C GLN A 72 -4.75 5.36 -1.33
N ILE A 73 -5.57 5.99 -2.16
CA ILE A 73 -5.57 5.81 -3.61
C ILE A 73 -4.72 6.92 -4.22
N ALA A 74 -3.71 6.55 -5.01
CA ALA A 74 -2.85 7.47 -5.72
C ALA A 74 -2.63 7.00 -7.15
N ALA A 75 -2.46 7.94 -8.06
CA ALA A 75 -2.00 7.68 -9.42
C ALA A 75 -0.49 7.93 -9.54
N ILE A 76 0.14 7.33 -10.53
CA ILE A 76 1.54 7.62 -10.87
C ILE A 76 1.65 9.11 -11.25
N SER A 77 2.51 9.84 -10.55
CA SER A 77 2.86 11.21 -10.92
C SER A 77 4.00 11.19 -11.93
N ASN A 78 3.71 11.62 -13.17
CA ASN A 78 4.73 11.90 -14.19
C ASN A 78 5.31 13.31 -14.07
N HIS A 79 5.14 13.95 -12.92
CA HIS A 79 5.68 15.28 -12.61
C HIS A 79 6.59 15.17 -11.39
N GLY A 80 7.72 15.89 -11.44
CA GLY A 80 8.59 16.08 -10.28
C GLY A 80 8.01 17.09 -9.27
N ALA A 81 8.86 17.64 -8.42
CA ALA A 81 8.44 18.63 -7.43
C ALA A 81 7.78 19.85 -8.08
N ARG A 82 6.69 20.34 -7.49
CA ARG A 82 6.01 21.58 -7.87
C ARG A 82 6.02 22.54 -6.69
N VAL A 83 6.41 23.79 -6.95
CA VAL A 83 6.30 24.87 -5.96
C VAL A 83 4.97 25.57 -6.18
N VAL A 84 4.13 25.61 -5.15
CA VAL A 84 2.84 26.29 -5.15
C VAL A 84 2.83 27.30 -4.00
N THR A 85 2.52 28.56 -4.28
CA THR A 85 2.42 29.62 -3.28
C THR A 85 0.95 29.99 -3.10
N GLU A 86 0.38 29.75 -1.93
CA GLU A 86 -0.96 30.23 -1.59
C GLU A 86 -0.87 31.65 -1.02
N ASN A 87 -1.46 32.62 -1.71
CA ASN A 87 -1.69 33.95 -1.14
C ASN A 87 -2.83 33.82 -0.12
N ARG A 88 -2.52 33.77 1.18
CA ARG A 88 -3.54 34.06 2.20
C ARG A 88 -3.92 35.53 2.06
N LEU A 89 -5.14 35.78 1.58
CA LEU A 89 -5.75 37.10 1.72
C LEU A 89 -5.82 37.43 3.22
N ALA A 90 -5.34 38.63 3.54
CA ALA A 90 -5.34 39.21 4.89
C ALA A 90 -6.76 39.60 5.34
#